data_AF-A0A2X2T3T5-F1
#
_entry.id   AF-A0A2X2T3T5-F1
#
_cell.length_a   1.000
_cell.length_b   1.000
_cell.length_c   1.000
_cell.angle_alpha   90.00
_cell.angle_beta   90.00
_cell.angle_gamma   90.00
#
_symmetry.space_group_name_H-M   'P 1'
#
loop_
_entity.id
_entity.type
_entity.pdbx_description
1 polymer ?
#
loop_
_entity_poly.entity_id
_entity_poly.type
_entity_poly.pdbx_seq_one_letter_code
_entity_poly.pdbx_strand_id
1 'polypeptide(L)'
;MIGVQLFFLAFNLMEAILPSLISKESPAGYKGTAMGIYSTSQFIGVAIGGSLGGWLNGLFDSQTVFLAGAVLAMVWLFVSWTMQEPPYVSSLRIELPESSVNDENLRERLLAQPGVSEANIIPEERSAYVKIDSKLTNRYEIEQVVKGA
;
A
#
# COMPACT_ATOMS: atom_id res chain seq x y z
N MET A 1 -2.96 -32.56 4.80
CA MET A 1 -1.99 -31.83 5.66
C MET A 1 -1.25 -30.75 4.88
N ILE A 2 -0.59 -31.08 3.75
CA ILE A 2 0.14 -30.11 2.91
C ILE A 2 -0.73 -28.93 2.44
N GLY A 3 -1.98 -29.19 2.01
CA GLY A 3 -2.87 -28.12 1.52
C GLY A 3 -3.21 -27.06 2.58
N VAL A 4 -3.41 -27.47 3.84
CA VAL A 4 -3.67 -26.54 4.95
C VAL A 4 -2.42 -25.71 5.27
N GLN A 5 -1.23 -26.31 5.20
CA GLN A 5 0.04 -25.60 5.39
C GLN A 5 0.27 -24.55 4.30
N LEU A 6 0.04 -24.91 3.04
CA LEU A 6 0.09 -23.98 1.90
C LEU A 6 -0.89 -22.82 2.07
N PHE A 7 -2.13 -23.12 2.49
CA PHE A 7 -3.12 -22.10 2.78
C PHE A 7 -2.66 -21.15 3.88
N PHE A 8 -2.17 -21.67 5.01
CA PHE A 8 -1.66 -20.83 6.10
C PHE A 8 -0.47 -19.99 5.68
N LEU A 9 0.47 -20.53 4.92
CA LEU A 9 1.62 -19.79 4.40
C LEU A 9 1.17 -18.63 3.50
N ALA A 10 0.31 -18.93 2.52
CA ALA A 10 -0.22 -17.92 1.60
C ALA A 10 -1.04 -16.86 2.33
N PHE A 11 -1.87 -17.28 3.29
CA PHE A 11 -2.69 -16.37 4.09
C PHE A 11 -1.83 -15.42 4.93
N ASN A 12 -0.85 -15.94 5.68
CA ASN A 12 0.03 -15.10 6.51
C ASN A 12 0.86 -14.13 5.66
N LEU A 13 1.36 -14.58 4.51
CA LEU A 13 2.10 -13.72 3.58
C LEU A 13 1.20 -12.60 3.05
N MET A 14 -0.01 -12.94 2.62
CA MET A 14 -0.96 -11.97 2.09
C MET A 14 -1.43 -10.98 3.15
N GLU A 15 -1.72 -11.44 4.37
CA GLU A 15 -2.11 -10.60 5.50
C GLU A 15 -1.00 -9.61 5.87
N ALA A 16 0.27 -9.96 5.66
CA ALA A 16 1.39 -9.03 5.83
C ALA A 16 1.50 -8.00 4.69
N ILE A 17 1.21 -8.40 3.45
CA ILE A 17 1.39 -7.55 2.25
C ILE A 17 0.25 -6.53 2.11
N LEU A 18 -1.01 -6.92 2.35
CA LEU A 18 -2.18 -6.05 2.11
C LEU A 18 -2.14 -4.72 2.89
N PRO A 19 -1.89 -4.69 4.22
CA PRO A 19 -1.81 -3.44 4.97
C PRO A 19 -0.60 -2.60 4.54
N SER A 20 0.49 -3.25 4.12
CA SER A 20 1.68 -2.57 3.61
C SER A 20 1.40 -1.82 2.30
N LEU A 21 0.72 -2.49 1.35
CA LEU A 21 0.33 -1.87 0.08
C LEU A 21 -0.67 -0.74 0.28
N ILE A 22 -1.70 -0.96 1.11
CA ILE A 22 -2.71 0.07 1.40
C ILE A 22 -2.05 1.30 2.03
N SER A 23 -1.11 1.13 2.96
CA SER A 23 -0.37 2.24 3.58
C SER A 23 0.52 3.01 2.60
N LYS A 24 1.06 2.32 1.57
CA LYS A 24 1.89 2.93 0.51
C LYS A 24 1.07 3.70 -0.52
N GLU A 25 -0.06 3.14 -0.96
CA GLU A 25 -0.98 3.75 -1.93
C GLU A 25 -1.83 4.87 -1.31
N SER A 26 -1.94 4.91 0.01
CA SER A 26 -2.72 5.93 0.70
C SER A 26 -2.11 7.33 0.58
N PRO A 27 -2.91 8.37 0.27
CA PRO A 27 -2.48 9.76 0.29
C PRO A 27 -1.89 10.18 1.64
N ALA A 28 -0.96 11.13 1.63
CA ALA A 28 -0.40 11.70 2.86
C ALA A 28 -1.52 12.27 3.73
N GLY A 29 -1.59 11.86 5.01
CA GLY A 29 -2.65 12.26 5.95
C GLY A 29 -3.87 11.32 6.03
N TYR A 30 -4.14 10.50 5.01
CA TYR A 30 -5.33 9.61 4.98
C TYR A 30 -5.04 8.14 5.29
N LYS A 31 -3.80 7.80 5.70
CA LYS A 31 -3.38 6.43 6.04
C LYS A 31 -4.28 5.77 7.09
N GLY A 32 -4.69 6.53 8.11
CA GLY A 32 -5.57 6.03 9.17
C GLY A 32 -6.96 5.63 8.65
N THR A 33 -7.55 6.45 7.77
CA THR A 33 -8.85 6.16 7.15
C THR A 33 -8.77 4.93 6.24
N ALA A 34 -7.73 4.81 5.42
CA ALA A 34 -7.54 3.66 4.54
C ALA A 34 -7.36 2.35 5.34
N MET A 35 -6.57 2.38 6.42
CA MET A 35 -6.45 1.25 7.34
C MET A 35 -7.78 0.92 8.04
N GLY A 36 -8.59 1.94 8.36
CA GLY A 36 -9.94 1.76 8.90
C GLY A 36 -10.86 1.02 7.93
N ILE A 37 -10.91 1.45 6.66
CA ILE A 37 -11.69 0.79 5.60
C ILE A 37 -11.22 -0.66 5.41
N TYR A 38 -9.91 -0.90 5.42
CA TYR A 38 -9.35 -2.26 5.37
C TYR A 38 -9.85 -3.12 6.52
N SER A 39 -9.76 -2.63 7.76
CA SER A 39 -10.21 -3.36 8.94
C SER A 39 -11.71 -3.66 8.91
N THR A 40 -12.55 -2.69 8.54
CA THR A 40 -14.00 -2.91 8.40
C THR A 40 -14.30 -3.96 7.33
N SER A 41 -13.61 -3.88 6.18
CA SER A 41 -13.76 -4.87 5.10
C SER A 41 -13.33 -6.26 5.54
N GLN A 42 -12.25 -6.36 6.32
CA GLN A 42 -11.78 -7.62 6.89
C GLN A 42 -12.82 -8.22 7.85
N PHE A 43 -13.39 -7.42 8.75
CA PHE A 43 -14.44 -7.89 9.66
C PHE A 43 -15.71 -8.32 8.91
N ILE A 44 -16.12 -7.59 7.87
CA ILE A 44 -17.25 -7.98 7.01
C ILE A 44 -16.94 -9.32 6.32
N GLY A 45 -15.73 -9.47 5.77
CA GLY A 45 -15.29 -10.72 5.14
C GLY A 45 -15.29 -11.91 6.11
N VAL A 46 -14.80 -11.72 7.34
CA VAL A 46 -14.83 -12.76 8.39
C VAL A 46 -16.26 -13.09 8.79
N ALA A 47 -17.13 -12.10 8.96
CA ALA A 47 -18.53 -12.32 9.32
C ALA A 47 -19.28 -13.08 8.22
N ILE A 48 -19.21 -12.60 6.98
CA ILE A 48 -19.87 -13.25 5.83
C ILE A 48 -19.27 -14.64 5.58
N GLY A 49 -17.94 -14.77 5.59
CA GLY A 49 -17.25 -16.03 5.37
C GLY A 49 -17.56 -17.07 6.45
N GLY A 50 -17.60 -16.66 7.72
CA GLY A 50 -17.97 -17.51 8.85
C GLY A 50 -19.43 -17.94 8.80
N SER A 51 -20.35 -17.00 8.57
CA SER A 51 -21.79 -17.29 8.46
C SER A 51 -22.13 -18.16 7.25
N LEU A 52 -21.61 -17.85 6.06
CA LEU A 52 -21.83 -18.65 4.85
C LEU A 52 -21.15 -20.01 4.95
N GLY A 53 -19.92 -20.08 5.47
CA GLY A 53 -19.19 -21.33 5.66
C GLY A 53 -19.90 -22.26 6.64
N GLY A 54 -20.37 -21.71 7.78
CA GLY A 54 -21.15 -22.47 8.76
C GLY A 54 -22.50 -22.92 8.22
N TRP A 55 -23.21 -22.07 7.47
CA TRP A 55 -24.48 -22.42 6.83
C TRP A 55 -24.30 -23.51 5.76
N LEU A 56 -23.29 -23.40 4.91
CA LEU A 56 -22.94 -24.41 3.91
C LEU A 56 -22.54 -25.74 4.57
N ASN A 57 -21.78 -25.73 5.67
CA ASN A 57 -21.44 -26.95 6.40
C ASN A 57 -22.62 -27.58 7.15
N GLY A 58 -23.67 -26.79 7.43
CA GLY A 58 -24.89 -27.28 8.09
C GLY A 58 -25.86 -27.95 7.12
N LEU A 59 -25.95 -27.44 5.88
CA LEU A 59 -26.83 -28.00 4.83
C LEU A 59 -26.14 -29.05 3.97
N PHE A 60 -24.81 -28.94 3.80
CA PHE A 60 -24.00 -29.82 2.98
C PHE A 60 -22.81 -30.36 3.78
N ASP A 61 -22.08 -31.29 3.17
CA ASP A 61 -20.88 -31.85 3.78
C ASP A 61 -19.69 -30.89 3.72
N SER A 62 -18.70 -31.09 4.59
CA SER A 62 -17.52 -30.22 4.72
C SER A 62 -16.74 -30.04 3.42
N GLN A 63 -16.79 -31.03 2.52
CA GLN A 63 -16.19 -30.95 1.20
C GLN A 63 -16.74 -29.81 0.33
N THR A 64 -18.02 -29.47 0.50
CA THR A 64 -18.69 -28.39 -0.24
C THR A 64 -18.16 -27.02 0.16
N VAL A 65 -17.84 -26.84 1.45
CA VAL A 65 -17.24 -25.60 1.97
C VAL A 65 -15.85 -25.38 1.37
N PHE A 66 -15.03 -26.44 1.30
CA PHE A 66 -13.72 -26.38 0.64
C PHE A 66 -13.83 -26.08 -0.85
N LEU A 67 -14.78 -26.69 -1.55
CA LEU A 67 -15.00 -26.43 -2.98
C LEU A 67 -15.45 -24.98 -3.21
N ALA A 68 -16.39 -24.47 -2.40
CA ALA A 68 -16.84 -23.08 -2.46
C ALA A 68 -15.68 -22.11 -2.20
N GLY A 69 -14.84 -22.39 -1.21
CA GLY A 69 -13.62 -21.63 -0.94
C GLY A 69 -12.62 -21.65 -2.11
N ALA A 70 -12.44 -22.80 -2.75
CA ALA A 70 -11.56 -22.93 -3.92
C ALA A 70 -12.08 -22.13 -5.13
N VAL A 71 -13.40 -22.15 -5.38
CA VAL A 71 -14.03 -21.33 -6.42
C VAL A 71 -13.86 -19.86 -6.12
N LEU A 72 -14.11 -19.43 -4.88
CA LEU A 72 -13.94 -18.04 -4.47
C LEU A 72 -12.48 -17.58 -4.61
N ALA A 73 -11.52 -18.42 -4.25
CA ALA A 73 -10.09 -18.17 -4.45
C ALA A 73 -9.73 -18.06 -5.95
N MET A 74 -10.29 -18.90 -6.81
CA MET A 74 -10.09 -18.79 -8.27
C MET A 74 -10.68 -17.49 -8.84
N VAL A 75 -11.88 -17.09 -8.40
CA VAL A 75 -12.48 -15.82 -8.81
C VAL A 75 -11.58 -14.66 -8.38
N TRP A 76 -11.09 -14.68 -7.14
CA TRP A 76 -10.19 -13.65 -6.64
C TRP A 76 -8.84 -13.64 -7.39
N LEU A 77 -8.27 -14.81 -7.73
CA LEU A 77 -7.08 -14.92 -8.57
C LEU A 77 -7.28 -14.27 -9.94
N PHE A 78 -8.44 -14.52 -10.58
CA PHE A 78 -8.76 -13.93 -11.87
C PHE A 78 -8.85 -12.39 -11.78
N VAL A 79 -9.48 -11.87 -10.72
CA VAL A 79 -9.54 -10.42 -10.46
C VAL A 79 -8.15 -9.86 -10.19
N SER A 80 -7.35 -10.51 -9.33
CA SER A 80 -5.99 -10.06 -9.02
C SER A 80 -5.10 -10.03 -10.25
N TRP A 81 -5.28 -10.95 -11.20
CA TRP A 81 -4.50 -10.97 -12.44
C TRP A 81 -4.80 -9.76 -13.35
N THR A 82 -5.98 -9.15 -13.20
CA THR A 82 -6.36 -7.93 -13.92
C THR A 82 -5.87 -6.64 -13.25
N MET A 83 -5.31 -6.69 -12.04
CA MET A 83 -4.81 -5.50 -11.34
C MET A 83 -3.41 -5.12 -11.83
N GLN A 84 -3.25 -3.86 -12.25
CA GLN A 84 -1.95 -3.30 -12.67
C GLN A 84 -1.04 -3.05 -11.46
N GLU A 85 0.27 -3.29 -11.62
CA GLU A 85 1.26 -3.12 -10.56
C GLU A 85 1.28 -1.68 -10.02
N PRO A 86 1.22 -1.49 -8.69
CA PRO A 86 1.32 -0.18 -8.08
C PRO A 86 2.68 0.47 -8.39
N PRO A 87 2.71 1.79 -8.70
CA PRO A 87 3.95 2.49 -8.99
C PRO A 87 4.89 2.46 -7.78
N TYR A 88 6.18 2.18 -8.02
CA TYR A 88 7.23 2.09 -7.00
C TYR A 88 7.64 3.49 -6.48
N VAL A 89 6.67 4.25 -5.98
CA VAL A 89 6.90 5.57 -5.40
C VAL A 89 7.30 5.44 -3.93
N SER A 90 8.52 5.87 -3.61
CA SER A 90 9.03 5.93 -2.24
C SER A 90 8.89 7.35 -1.72
N SER A 91 8.15 7.53 -0.63
CA SER A 91 8.04 8.81 0.06
C SER A 91 9.28 9.04 0.92
N LEU A 92 10.14 9.96 0.50
CA LEU A 92 11.31 10.41 1.24
C LEU A 92 10.98 11.69 2.01
N ARG A 93 11.28 11.69 3.31
CA ARG A 93 11.38 12.90 4.12
C ARG A 93 12.82 13.39 4.11
N ILE A 94 13.01 14.66 3.74
CA ILE A 94 14.30 15.35 3.68
C ILE A 94 14.19 16.59 4.55
N GLU A 95 15.16 16.78 5.45
CA GLU A 95 15.25 17.96 6.29
C GLU A 95 15.80 19.13 5.49
N LEU A 96 15.12 20.28 5.56
CA LEU A 96 15.44 21.48 4.81
C LEU A 96 16.32 22.42 5.65
N PRO A 97 17.47 22.88 5.15
CA PRO A 97 18.20 23.97 5.79
C PRO A 97 17.36 25.26 5.81
N GLU A 98 17.57 26.12 6.81
CA GLU A 98 16.74 27.34 7.05
C GLU A 98 16.66 28.28 5.83
N SER A 99 17.69 28.30 4.97
CA SER A 99 17.71 29.04 3.70
C SER A 99 16.71 28.54 2.66
N SER A 100 16.40 27.25 2.68
CA SER A 100 15.59 26.56 1.66
C SER A 100 14.11 26.40 2.05
N VAL A 101 13.77 26.65 3.32
CA VAL A 101 12.39 26.54 3.85
C VAL A 101 11.46 27.61 3.24
N ASN A 102 12.00 28.78 2.91
CA ASN A 102 11.25 29.91 2.32
C ASN A 102 11.45 30.04 0.81
N ASP A 103 12.13 29.10 0.15
CA ASP A 103 12.32 29.14 -1.31
C ASP A 103 11.04 28.64 -2.00
N GLU A 104 10.22 29.57 -2.50
CA GLU A 104 9.01 29.26 -3.26
C GLU A 104 9.30 28.44 -4.54
N ASN A 105 10.52 28.55 -5.11
CA ASN A 105 10.92 27.83 -6.31
C ASN A 105 11.47 26.43 -6.01
N LEU A 106 11.76 26.09 -4.75
CA LEU A 106 12.31 24.79 -4.38
C LEU A 106 11.36 23.65 -4.79
N ARG A 107 10.05 23.87 -4.62
CA ARG A 107 9.03 22.90 -5.04
C ARG A 107 9.08 22.63 -6.54
N GLU A 108 9.17 23.68 -7.36
CA GLU A 108 9.25 23.54 -8.81
C GLU A 108 10.54 22.86 -9.26
N ARG A 109 11.68 23.19 -8.62
CA ARG A 109 12.97 22.53 -8.88
C ARG A 109 12.95 21.04 -8.54
N LEU A 110 12.29 20.66 -7.44
CA LEU A 110 12.10 19.26 -7.06
C LEU A 110 11.21 18.53 -8.06
N LEU A 111 10.09 19.13 -8.47
CA LEU A 111 9.20 18.56 -9.49
C LEU A 111 9.85 18.45 -10.88
N ALA A 112 10.82 19.31 -11.18
CA ALA A 112 11.59 19.27 -12.43
C ALA A 112 12.63 18.14 -12.48
N GLN A 113 12.94 17.48 -11.36
CA GLN A 113 13.90 16.37 -11.34
C GLN A 113 13.29 15.09 -11.93
N PRO A 114 14.00 14.39 -12.82
CA PRO A 114 13.55 13.12 -13.37
C PRO A 114 13.37 12.09 -12.24
N GLY A 115 12.19 11.48 -12.18
CA GLY A 115 11.84 10.52 -11.14
C GLY A 115 11.12 11.10 -9.92
N VAL A 116 10.94 12.42 -9.81
CA VAL A 116 10.09 13.02 -8.76
C VAL A 116 8.64 13.04 -9.22
N SER A 117 7.77 12.32 -8.50
CA SER A 117 6.33 12.26 -8.80
C SER A 117 5.52 13.32 -8.04
N GLU A 118 5.89 13.59 -6.78
CA GLU A 118 5.28 14.63 -5.96
C GLU A 118 6.32 15.27 -5.05
N ALA A 119 6.20 16.57 -4.79
CA ALA A 119 6.99 17.29 -3.81
C ALA A 119 6.09 18.22 -2.98
N ASN A 120 6.03 17.98 -1.67
CA ASN A 120 5.32 18.78 -0.69
C ASN A 120 6.30 19.32 0.35
N ILE A 121 6.37 20.64 0.49
CA ILE A 121 7.20 21.32 1.48
C ILE A 121 6.31 21.59 2.69
N ILE A 122 6.74 21.17 3.88
CA ILE A 122 6.08 21.47 5.15
C ILE A 122 7.01 22.40 5.96
N PRO A 123 6.80 23.73 5.89
CA PRO A 123 7.66 24.70 6.55
C PRO A 123 7.68 24.52 8.07
N GLU A 124 6.53 24.14 8.65
CA GLU A 124 6.35 23.90 10.09
C GLU A 124 7.27 22.78 10.62
N GLU A 125 7.51 21.75 9.80
CA GLU A 125 8.39 20.61 10.13
C GLU A 125 9.83 20.79 9.61
N ARG A 126 10.13 21.92 8.94
CA ARG A 126 11.40 22.14 8.21
C ARG A 126 11.75 20.96 7.33
N SER A 127 10.75 20.36 6.67
CA SER A 127 10.91 19.09 5.95
C SER A 127 10.20 19.12 4.61
N ALA A 128 10.86 18.59 3.58
CA ALA A 128 10.25 18.27 2.29
C ALA A 128 9.89 16.78 2.24
N TYR A 129 8.64 16.49 1.88
CA TYR A 129 8.15 15.16 1.56
C TYR A 129 8.10 14.99 0.06
N VAL A 130 9.00 14.17 -0.48
CA VAL A 130 9.14 13.95 -1.93
C VAL A 130 8.83 12.48 -2.23
N LYS A 131 7.87 12.24 -3.12
CA LYS A 131 7.64 10.90 -3.68
C LYS A 131 8.54 10.73 -4.89
N ILE A 132 9.47 9.80 -4.81
CA ILE A 132 10.36 9.47 -5.92
C ILE A 132 10.08 8.09 -6.48
N ASP A 133 10.19 7.94 -7.79
CA ASP A 133 10.38 6.64 -8.40
C ASP A 133 11.78 6.13 -8.05
N SER A 134 11.81 5.08 -7.23
CA SER A 134 13.06 4.50 -6.73
C SER A 134 13.90 3.84 -7.83
N LYS A 135 13.33 3.66 -9.03
CA LYS A 135 14.05 3.14 -10.20
C LYS A 135 14.81 4.24 -10.96
N LEU A 136 14.37 5.50 -10.85
CA LEU A 136 14.89 6.62 -11.65
C LEU A 136 15.77 7.57 -10.85
N THR A 137 15.49 7.76 -9.56
CA THR A 137 16.27 8.66 -8.70
C THR A 137 16.40 8.07 -7.29
N ASN A 138 17.23 8.69 -6.46
CA ASN A 138 17.54 8.24 -5.10
C ASN A 138 17.60 9.41 -4.11
N ARG A 139 17.61 9.10 -2.80
CA ARG A 139 17.68 10.10 -1.73
C ARG A 139 18.85 11.07 -1.90
N TYR A 140 20.01 10.58 -2.34
CA TYR A 140 21.23 11.37 -2.42
C TYR A 140 21.12 12.46 -3.49
N GLU A 141 20.56 12.15 -4.67
CA GLU A 141 20.32 13.12 -5.73
C GLU A 141 19.36 14.22 -5.30
N ILE A 142 18.27 13.86 -4.61
CA ILE A 142 17.31 14.86 -4.11
C ILE A 142 17.94 15.72 -3.01
N GLU A 143 18.74 15.14 -2.10
CA GLU A 143 19.45 15.91 -1.07
C GLU A 143 20.49 16.88 -1.67
N GLN A 144 21.12 16.55 -2.81
CA GLN A 144 22.00 17.48 -3.51
C GLN A 144 21.24 18.68 -4.08
N VAL A 145 20.05 18.48 -4.63
CA VAL A 145 19.21 19.56 -5.16
C VAL A 145 18.77 20.52 -4.04
N VAL A 146 18.46 19.98 -2.86
CA VAL A 146 18.11 20.76 -1.67
C VAL A 146 19.32 21.52 -1.11
N LYS A 147 20.53 20.94 -1.12
CA LYS A 147 21.76 21.61 -0.64
C LYS A 147 22.30 22.65 -1.62
N GLY A 148 21.95 22.54 -2.90
CA GLY A 148 22.27 23.53 -3.93
C GLY A 148 21.23 24.65 -4.06
N ALA A 149 20.38 24.85 -3.05
CA ALA A 149 19.40 25.93 -2.95
C ALA A 149 19.78 26.92 -1.85
#